data_AF-A0A7Y8LPF2-F1
#
_entry.id   AF-A0A7Y8LPF2-F1
#
_cell.length_a   1.000
_cell.length_b   1.000
_cell.length_c   1.000
_cell.angle_alpha   90.00
_cell.angle_beta   90.00
_cell.angle_gamma   90.00
#
_symmetry.space_group_name_H-M   'P 1'
#
loop_
_entity.id
_entity.type
_entity.pdbx_description
1 polymer ?
#
loop_
_entity_poly.entity_id
_entity_poly.type
_entity_poly.pdbx_seq_one_letter_code
_entity_poly.pdbx_strand_id
1 'polypeptide(L)'
;MSQLAKLSSFIMDKKTGVYVLEKKAYQGFGYLDGSEDKLLKIITGARDCSCNSRELESSISDWPTKYHLSNLRTNILRALNFLNKDSKILEVGAGCGALTRYLGENFNHVDAIEGSLKRSCIVKERCKDLNNVRVYCSPFQEVVFDSEYDVVTLIGALEYAPIFYSAAGHRSEEACLEMLKHAISALKDGGCLIIAMENRLGLKYWCGCTEDHTGKLFDGIHGYPNINSVITFSKKEMIRLLQKAQLNYFEFYYPFPDYKLTNTILREVSNQASYYLHNWITVPFEDYSSSRRYLVNEALAIKSLVEAEMIYDLSNSFLIVAYKEKVPSGRNKEPDWIAKRFSTNRVLPFRAVTTLETEANTNSLVVRKRKLFNVTEPQTFIRINPCDSKWIPGNLLQFSLYESIYKDNGFKSLMNILAKYQNGLMKNCSIGEMDDEGYPLAKMDAIDFVPSNIILSDNEMLSMDHEWIYTQPISTDYIFFRALFIFVIEQYPYILDNLSVPANNFDKFIVSIMKEFYPQYDMKRHERNRKREEEFESVVSGNDIKLPEAEHFRLAKDPISQKDEQINSILNSWSWRITSPLRWLYRNYSRAKSLLERLRCN
;
A
#
# COMPACT_ATOMS: atom_id res chain seq x y z
N MET A 1 -1.42 -41.39 -2.32
CA MET A 1 -2.60 -40.52 -2.42
C MET A 1 -2.95 -40.08 -1.02
N SER A 2 -2.95 -38.77 -0.74
CA SER A 2 -3.40 -38.25 0.54
C SER A 2 -4.90 -38.56 0.72
N GLN A 3 -5.28 -38.97 1.93
CA GLN A 3 -6.69 -39.24 2.26
C GLN A 3 -7.38 -37.90 2.51
N LEU A 4 -8.34 -37.56 1.65
CA LEU A 4 -9.20 -36.38 1.78
C LEU A 4 -10.05 -36.47 3.06
N ALA A 5 -10.25 -35.36 3.78
CA ALA A 5 -10.94 -35.34 5.07
C ALA A 5 -11.91 -34.16 5.22
N LYS A 6 -13.09 -34.39 5.82
CA LYS A 6 -14.02 -33.29 6.17
C LYS A 6 -13.54 -32.55 7.42
N LEU A 7 -13.87 -31.26 7.56
CA LEU A 7 -13.53 -30.51 8.79
C LEU A 7 -14.09 -31.16 10.07
N SER A 8 -15.24 -31.83 9.98
CA SER A 8 -15.85 -32.55 11.10
C SER A 8 -15.03 -33.75 11.61
N SER A 9 -14.06 -34.27 10.83
CA SER A 9 -13.18 -35.36 11.26
C SER A 9 -11.90 -34.88 11.94
N PHE A 10 -11.65 -33.57 11.99
CA PHE A 10 -10.50 -33.03 12.71
C PHE A 10 -10.79 -33.01 14.21
N ILE A 11 -9.78 -33.35 14.99
CA ILE A 11 -9.85 -33.37 16.46
C ILE A 11 -9.00 -32.22 16.98
N MET A 12 -9.53 -31.51 17.98
CA MET A 12 -8.78 -30.45 18.64
C MET A 12 -7.62 -31.04 19.45
N ASP A 13 -6.39 -30.68 19.09
CA ASP A 13 -5.21 -30.99 19.90
C ASP A 13 -5.30 -30.21 21.23
N LYS A 14 -5.29 -30.93 22.35
CA LYS A 14 -5.50 -30.32 23.67
C LYS A 14 -4.39 -29.36 24.10
N LYS A 15 -3.18 -29.51 23.55
CA LYS A 15 -2.03 -28.67 23.92
C LYS A 15 -2.05 -27.33 23.18
N THR A 16 -2.39 -27.35 21.91
CA THR A 16 -2.33 -26.18 21.02
C THR A 16 -3.69 -25.53 20.79
N GLY A 17 -4.79 -26.26 20.98
CA GLY A 17 -6.15 -25.81 20.62
C GLY A 17 -6.40 -25.76 19.12
N VAL A 18 -5.48 -26.27 18.31
CA VAL A 18 -5.59 -26.37 16.84
C VAL A 18 -6.25 -27.69 16.48
N TYR A 19 -7.15 -27.67 15.49
CA TYR A 19 -7.79 -28.86 14.97
C TYR A 19 -6.85 -29.55 13.96
N VAL A 20 -6.56 -30.84 14.20
CA VAL A 20 -5.63 -31.67 13.40
C VAL A 20 -6.25 -33.04 13.09
N LEU A 21 -5.71 -33.77 12.12
CA LEU A 21 -6.12 -35.15 11.82
C LEU A 21 -5.35 -36.15 12.70
N GLU A 22 -6.08 -37.01 13.43
CA GLU A 22 -5.54 -37.95 14.43
C GLU A 22 -4.45 -38.91 13.90
N LYS A 23 -4.53 -39.29 12.62
CA LYS A 23 -3.65 -40.31 12.01
C LYS A 23 -2.40 -39.75 11.31
N LYS A 24 -2.17 -38.43 11.35
CA LYS A 24 -0.93 -37.83 10.84
C LYS A 24 -0.25 -37.10 12.00
N ALA A 25 0.97 -37.52 12.35
CA ALA A 25 1.96 -36.58 12.88
C ALA A 25 2.26 -35.59 11.75
N TYR A 26 1.32 -34.67 11.51
CA TYR A 26 1.38 -33.75 10.40
C TYR A 26 2.50 -32.77 10.70
N GLN A 27 3.62 -32.89 9.99
CA GLN A 27 4.79 -32.04 10.20
C GLN A 27 4.59 -30.60 9.68
N GLY A 28 3.38 -30.22 9.27
CA GLY A 28 3.13 -28.95 8.58
C GLY A 28 3.64 -29.03 7.15
N PHE A 29 2.80 -28.67 6.18
CA PHE A 29 3.24 -28.37 4.82
C PHE A 29 2.81 -26.94 4.55
N GLY A 30 3.75 -26.01 4.60
CA GLY A 30 3.47 -24.60 4.41
C GLY A 30 4.73 -23.79 4.25
N TYR A 31 4.65 -22.73 3.45
CA TYR A 31 5.72 -21.75 3.33
C TYR A 31 5.97 -21.10 4.69
N LEU A 32 7.24 -21.05 5.10
CA LEU A 32 7.71 -20.29 6.26
C LEU A 32 8.64 -19.20 5.76
N ASP A 33 8.48 -17.99 6.27
CA ASP A 33 9.35 -16.86 5.94
C ASP A 33 10.47 -16.66 6.98
N GLY A 34 10.51 -17.52 8.02
CA GLY A 34 11.53 -17.51 9.06
C GLY A 34 11.20 -16.59 10.24
N SER A 35 10.11 -15.81 10.16
CA SER A 35 9.70 -14.90 11.23
C SER A 35 8.83 -15.55 12.31
N GLU A 36 8.42 -16.81 12.12
CA GLU A 36 7.36 -17.42 12.93
C GLU A 36 7.70 -17.55 14.42
N ASP A 37 8.94 -17.85 14.80
CA ASP A 37 9.30 -17.91 16.23
C ASP A 37 9.23 -16.52 16.89
N LYS A 38 9.67 -15.50 16.15
CA LYS A 38 9.59 -14.10 16.59
C LYS A 38 8.14 -13.67 16.73
N LEU A 39 7.30 -13.96 15.74
CA LEU A 39 5.87 -13.65 15.77
C LEU A 39 5.14 -14.38 16.90
N LEU A 40 5.42 -15.67 17.09
CA LEU A 40 4.84 -16.42 18.21
C LEU A 40 5.22 -15.77 19.55
N LYS A 41 6.49 -15.43 19.75
CA LYS A 41 6.95 -14.75 20.97
C LYS A 41 6.25 -13.42 21.20
N ILE A 42 6.12 -12.59 20.16
CA ILE A 42 5.43 -11.29 20.23
C ILE A 42 3.97 -11.50 20.64
N ILE A 43 3.27 -12.40 19.96
CA ILE A 43 1.82 -12.62 20.17
C ILE A 43 1.52 -13.29 21.50
N THR A 44 2.31 -14.28 21.93
CA THR A 44 2.16 -14.90 23.25
C THR A 44 2.42 -13.91 24.38
N GLY A 45 3.38 -13.00 24.19
CA GLY A 45 3.71 -11.96 25.16
C GLY A 45 2.73 -10.79 25.21
N ALA A 46 1.93 -10.61 24.15
CA ALA A 46 1.01 -9.49 24.04
C ALA A 46 -0.20 -9.63 24.96
N ARG A 47 -0.60 -8.51 25.57
CA ARG A 47 -1.84 -8.39 26.35
C ARG A 47 -3.02 -8.08 25.46
N ASP A 48 -2.80 -7.26 24.43
CA ASP A 48 -3.80 -6.90 23.43
C ASP A 48 -3.40 -7.51 22.08
N CYS A 49 -4.20 -8.48 21.61
CA CYS A 49 -4.03 -9.08 20.29
C CYS A 49 -5.06 -8.57 19.27
N SER A 50 -5.82 -7.52 19.61
CA SER A 50 -6.87 -6.98 18.75
C SER A 50 -6.36 -6.43 17.43
N CYS A 51 -7.27 -6.26 16.44
CA CYS A 51 -6.88 -5.66 15.16
C CYS A 51 -6.37 -4.22 15.27
N ASN A 52 -6.59 -3.57 16.41
CA ASN A 52 -6.11 -2.22 16.71
C ASN A 52 -5.01 -2.20 17.78
N SER A 53 -4.39 -3.35 18.09
CA SER A 53 -3.37 -3.45 19.12
C SER A 53 -2.16 -2.59 18.80
N ARG A 54 -1.96 -1.58 19.63
CA ARG A 54 -0.79 -0.73 19.58
C ARG A 54 0.47 -1.47 20.03
N GLU A 55 0.33 -2.42 20.95
CA GLU A 55 1.43 -3.27 21.42
C GLU A 55 2.03 -4.09 20.28
N LEU A 56 1.18 -4.66 19.42
CA LEU A 56 1.61 -5.39 18.23
C LEU A 56 2.23 -4.45 17.19
N GLU A 57 1.62 -3.29 16.93
CA GLU A 57 2.17 -2.30 15.99
C GLU A 57 3.57 -1.80 16.42
N SER A 58 3.78 -1.54 17.71
CA SER A 58 5.08 -1.11 18.26
C SER A 58 6.15 -2.21 18.20
N SER A 59 5.77 -3.46 17.93
CA SER A 59 6.71 -4.58 17.76
C SER A 59 7.19 -4.77 16.32
N ILE A 60 6.73 -3.93 15.38
CA ILE A 60 7.16 -3.95 13.98
C ILE A 60 8.60 -3.46 13.89
N SER A 61 9.48 -4.28 13.30
CA SER A 61 10.89 -3.93 13.10
C SER A 61 11.47 -4.36 11.76
N ASP A 62 10.71 -5.09 10.95
CA ASP A 62 11.10 -5.63 9.65
C ASP A 62 9.86 -5.89 8.79
N TRP A 63 10.05 -6.28 7.52
CA TRP A 63 8.94 -6.57 6.62
C TRP A 63 8.01 -7.70 7.13
N PRO A 64 8.50 -8.88 7.55
CA PRO A 64 7.61 -9.94 8.02
C PRO A 64 6.74 -9.52 9.23
N THR A 65 7.33 -8.82 10.21
CA THR A 65 6.54 -8.27 11.33
C THR A 65 5.57 -7.19 10.86
N LYS A 66 5.96 -6.30 9.94
CA LYS A 66 5.04 -5.30 9.35
C LYS A 66 3.85 -5.97 8.67
N TYR A 67 4.10 -6.98 7.84
CA TYR A 67 3.08 -7.72 7.09
C TYR A 67 2.07 -8.44 8.00
N HIS A 68 2.53 -8.93 9.17
CA HIS A 68 1.69 -9.69 10.09
C HIS A 68 1.12 -8.90 11.27
N LEU A 69 1.69 -7.74 11.63
CA LEU A 69 1.29 -6.95 12.79
C LEU A 69 0.67 -5.59 12.44
N SER A 70 0.82 -5.10 11.20
CA SER A 70 0.25 -3.80 10.82
C SER A 70 -1.29 -3.85 10.75
N ASN A 71 -1.93 -2.84 11.34
CA ASN A 71 -3.38 -2.67 11.24
C ASN A 71 -3.87 -2.43 9.80
N LEU A 72 -3.00 -1.93 8.91
CA LEU A 72 -3.34 -1.56 7.53
C LEU A 72 -3.86 -2.77 6.76
N ARG A 73 -3.37 -3.96 7.10
CA ARG A 73 -3.78 -5.22 6.47
C ARG A 73 -5.28 -5.48 6.58
N THR A 74 -5.92 -5.02 7.66
CA THR A 74 -7.36 -5.26 7.88
C THR A 74 -8.27 -4.33 7.09
N ASN A 75 -7.73 -3.23 6.54
CA ASN A 75 -8.50 -2.25 5.79
C ASN A 75 -9.15 -2.84 4.52
N ILE A 76 -8.52 -3.86 3.94
CA ILE A 76 -9.04 -4.54 2.75
C ILE A 76 -10.41 -5.16 2.98
N LEU A 77 -10.63 -5.75 4.16
CA LEU A 77 -11.93 -6.31 4.56
C LEU A 77 -12.85 -5.24 5.16
N ARG A 78 -12.30 -4.23 5.83
CA ARG A 78 -13.08 -3.11 6.39
C ARG A 78 -13.85 -2.32 5.33
N ALA A 79 -13.35 -2.29 4.10
CA ALA A 79 -14.05 -1.64 2.99
C ALA A 79 -15.32 -2.38 2.54
N LEU A 80 -15.41 -3.69 2.79
CA LEU A 80 -16.51 -4.57 2.39
C LEU A 80 -17.58 -4.64 3.49
N ASN A 81 -18.37 -3.57 3.59
CA ASN A 81 -19.39 -3.41 4.64
C ASN A 81 -20.76 -4.05 4.30
N PHE A 82 -20.84 -4.88 3.26
CA PHE A 82 -22.07 -5.59 2.88
C PHE A 82 -22.22 -6.96 3.58
N LEU A 83 -21.19 -7.42 4.29
CA LEU A 83 -21.20 -8.70 5.01
C LEU A 83 -21.94 -8.55 6.35
N ASN A 84 -22.77 -9.54 6.69
CA ASN A 84 -23.46 -9.60 7.98
C ASN A 84 -22.59 -10.33 9.02
N LYS A 85 -22.65 -9.92 10.29
CA LYS A 85 -22.00 -10.59 11.43
C LYS A 85 -22.35 -12.09 11.52
N ASP A 86 -23.54 -12.50 11.09
CA ASP A 86 -23.97 -13.91 11.12
C ASP A 86 -23.42 -14.74 9.96
N SER A 87 -22.72 -14.14 8.99
CA SER A 87 -22.09 -14.87 7.89
C SER A 87 -21.07 -15.87 8.43
N LYS A 88 -21.18 -17.13 7.99
CA LYS A 88 -20.19 -18.17 8.26
C LYS A 88 -19.02 -18.03 7.29
N ILE A 89 -17.82 -17.79 7.84
CA ILE A 89 -16.62 -17.45 7.08
C ILE A 89 -15.65 -18.63 7.07
N LEU A 90 -15.12 -18.96 5.88
CA LEU A 90 -13.95 -19.81 5.71
C LEU A 90 -12.77 -18.96 5.22
N GLU A 91 -11.72 -18.86 6.03
CA GLU A 91 -10.46 -18.25 5.64
C GLU A 91 -9.47 -19.33 5.21
N VAL A 92 -9.00 -19.25 3.97
CA VAL A 92 -7.99 -20.16 3.43
C VAL A 92 -6.64 -19.44 3.38
N GLY A 93 -5.62 -20.03 4.01
CA GLY A 93 -4.28 -19.42 4.09
C GLY A 93 -4.21 -18.35 5.17
N ALA A 94 -4.58 -18.70 6.40
CA ALA A 94 -4.65 -17.76 7.53
C ALA A 94 -3.29 -17.10 7.86
N GLY A 95 -2.17 -17.70 7.45
CA GLY A 95 -0.84 -17.21 7.77
C GLY A 95 -0.67 -17.11 9.29
N CYS A 96 -0.18 -15.98 9.79
CA CYS A 96 -0.08 -15.72 11.23
C CYS A 96 -1.34 -15.06 11.82
N GLY A 97 -2.48 -15.08 11.12
CA GLY A 97 -3.80 -14.76 11.68
C GLY A 97 -4.18 -13.28 11.74
N ALA A 98 -3.55 -12.43 10.93
CA ALA A 98 -3.84 -10.99 10.95
C ALA A 98 -5.28 -10.69 10.46
N LEU A 99 -5.71 -11.36 9.39
CA LEU A 99 -7.09 -11.26 8.91
C LEU A 99 -8.03 -12.15 9.73
N THR A 100 -7.60 -13.33 10.17
CA THR A 100 -8.36 -14.17 11.12
C THR A 100 -8.82 -13.40 12.34
N ARG A 101 -7.94 -12.60 12.94
CA ARG A 101 -8.28 -11.76 14.09
C ARG A 101 -9.38 -10.78 13.76
N TYR A 102 -9.25 -10.06 12.64
CA TYR A 102 -10.28 -9.13 12.18
C TYR A 102 -11.61 -9.84 11.92
N LEU A 103 -11.58 -11.00 11.26
CA LEU A 103 -12.78 -11.80 10.99
C LEU A 103 -13.45 -12.24 12.31
N GLY A 104 -12.67 -12.75 13.26
CA GLY A 104 -13.19 -13.18 14.56
C GLY A 104 -13.75 -12.04 15.43
N GLU A 105 -13.28 -10.81 15.26
CA GLU A 105 -13.86 -9.64 15.94
C GLU A 105 -15.16 -9.14 15.31
N ASN A 106 -15.41 -9.49 14.05
CA ASN A 106 -16.52 -8.93 13.26
C ASN A 106 -17.61 -9.95 12.90
N PHE A 107 -17.33 -11.26 12.95
CA PHE A 107 -18.26 -12.32 12.53
C PHE A 107 -18.42 -13.41 13.58
N ASN A 108 -19.61 -13.99 13.69
CA ASN A 108 -19.96 -14.96 14.73
C ASN A 108 -19.39 -16.36 14.49
N HIS A 109 -18.95 -16.67 13.26
CA HIS A 109 -18.44 -18.00 12.90
C HIS A 109 -17.28 -17.90 11.90
N VAL A 110 -16.07 -18.25 12.35
CA VAL A 110 -14.86 -18.22 11.52
C VAL A 110 -14.12 -19.54 11.62
N ASP A 111 -13.95 -20.20 10.47
CA ASP A 111 -13.05 -21.33 10.31
C ASP A 111 -11.83 -20.88 9.50
N ALA A 112 -10.64 -21.03 10.07
CA ALA A 112 -9.39 -20.66 9.45
C ALA A 112 -8.56 -21.92 9.13
N ILE A 113 -8.12 -22.07 7.89
CA ILE A 113 -7.27 -23.18 7.44
C ILE A 113 -5.86 -22.66 7.14
N GLU A 114 -4.85 -23.30 7.71
CA GLU A 114 -3.44 -23.00 7.48
C GLU A 114 -2.62 -24.29 7.37
N GLY A 115 -1.78 -24.39 6.33
CA GLY A 115 -0.97 -25.59 6.06
C GLY A 115 0.21 -25.77 7.03
N SER A 116 0.70 -24.68 7.63
CA SER A 116 1.76 -24.75 8.63
C SER A 116 1.20 -24.89 10.05
N LEU A 117 1.62 -25.94 10.77
CA LEU A 117 1.26 -26.11 12.18
C LEU A 117 1.77 -24.94 13.03
N LYS A 118 2.98 -24.46 12.74
CA LYS A 118 3.59 -23.33 13.44
C LYS A 118 2.74 -22.06 13.30
N ARG A 119 2.34 -21.74 12.06
CA ARG A 119 1.46 -20.59 11.78
C ARG A 119 0.06 -20.79 12.37
N SER A 120 -0.49 -22.00 12.31
CA SER A 120 -1.77 -22.35 12.95
C SER A 120 -1.75 -22.10 14.48
N CYS A 121 -0.67 -22.48 15.16
CA CYS A 121 -0.49 -22.19 16.59
C CYS A 121 -0.43 -20.67 16.86
N ILE A 122 0.25 -19.90 15.99
CA ILE A 122 0.31 -18.43 16.08
C ILE A 122 -1.10 -17.83 15.92
N VAL A 123 -1.89 -18.29 14.95
CA VAL A 123 -3.29 -17.87 14.74
C VAL A 123 -4.12 -18.17 15.99
N LYS A 124 -3.98 -19.39 16.54
CA LYS A 124 -4.73 -19.81 17.72
C LYS A 124 -4.39 -18.99 18.96
N GLU A 125 -3.11 -18.69 19.16
CA GLU A 125 -2.66 -17.81 20.26
C GLU A 125 -3.16 -16.37 20.06
N ARG A 126 -3.09 -15.85 18.84
CA ARG A 126 -3.59 -14.50 18.50
C ARG A 126 -5.09 -14.36 18.73
N CYS A 127 -5.87 -15.42 18.54
CA CYS A 127 -7.33 -15.43 18.67
C CYS A 127 -7.80 -16.18 19.92
N LYS A 128 -6.95 -16.33 20.96
CA LYS A 128 -7.27 -17.15 22.14
C LYS A 128 -8.48 -16.67 22.94
N ASP A 129 -8.79 -15.38 22.86
CA ASP A 129 -9.95 -14.71 23.45
C ASP A 129 -11.23 -14.79 22.59
N LEU A 130 -11.15 -15.36 21.38
CA LEU A 130 -12.25 -15.43 20.41
C LEU A 130 -12.76 -16.87 20.25
N ASN A 131 -13.82 -17.21 20.98
CA ASN A 131 -14.42 -18.56 21.00
C ASN A 131 -15.10 -18.95 19.66
N ASN A 132 -15.40 -17.97 18.83
CA ASN A 132 -15.98 -18.10 17.49
C ASN A 132 -14.96 -18.45 16.40
N VAL A 133 -13.67 -18.51 16.73
CA VAL A 133 -12.59 -18.83 15.78
C VAL A 133 -12.09 -20.26 16.00
N ARG A 134 -12.22 -21.09 14.96
CA ARG A 134 -11.60 -22.42 14.90
C ARG A 134 -10.46 -22.42 13.89
N VAL A 135 -9.33 -23.00 14.29
CA VAL A 135 -8.12 -23.06 13.47
C VAL A 135 -7.83 -24.50 13.12
N TYR A 136 -7.77 -24.81 11.83
CA TYR A 136 -7.51 -26.13 11.28
C TYR A 136 -6.15 -26.15 10.60
N CYS A 137 -5.29 -27.09 11.01
CA CYS A 137 -4.00 -27.28 10.36
C CYS A 137 -4.08 -28.38 9.30
N SER A 138 -4.09 -27.97 8.03
CA SER A 138 -4.18 -28.88 6.88
C SER A 138 -3.76 -28.17 5.60
N PRO A 139 -3.17 -28.87 4.60
CA PRO A 139 -3.17 -28.36 3.24
C PRO A 139 -4.63 -28.20 2.80
N PHE A 140 -4.94 -27.08 2.15
CA PHE A 140 -6.31 -26.77 1.72
C PHE A 140 -6.86 -27.85 0.77
N GLN A 141 -6.03 -28.35 -0.15
CA GLN A 141 -6.36 -29.40 -1.11
C GLN A 141 -6.66 -30.78 -0.48
N GLU A 142 -6.35 -30.99 0.80
CA GLU A 142 -6.67 -32.24 1.50
C GLU A 142 -8.00 -32.19 2.27
N VAL A 143 -8.64 -31.02 2.35
CA VAL A 143 -9.92 -30.85 3.04
C VAL A 143 -11.08 -31.07 2.06
N VAL A 144 -12.20 -31.64 2.53
CA VAL A 144 -13.45 -31.75 1.76
C VAL A 144 -14.50 -30.91 2.43
N PHE A 145 -15.20 -30.10 1.63
CA PHE A 145 -16.23 -29.19 2.13
C PHE A 145 -17.62 -29.65 1.71
N ASP A 146 -18.56 -29.49 2.65
CA ASP A 146 -19.97 -29.32 2.30
C ASP A 146 -20.22 -27.84 1.99
N SER A 147 -21.23 -27.52 1.17
CA SER A 147 -21.54 -26.14 0.79
C SER A 147 -22.23 -25.40 1.94
N GLU A 148 -21.44 -24.90 2.90
CA GLU A 148 -21.95 -24.37 4.18
C GLU A 148 -21.42 -22.98 4.55
N TYR A 149 -20.58 -22.35 3.73
CA TYR A 149 -20.02 -21.03 4.00
C TYR A 149 -20.72 -19.93 3.21
N ASP A 150 -20.99 -18.81 3.86
CA ASP A 150 -21.52 -17.60 3.22
C ASP A 150 -20.40 -16.81 2.53
N VAL A 151 -19.18 -16.91 3.07
CA VAL A 151 -17.98 -16.26 2.53
C VAL A 151 -16.81 -17.21 2.60
N VAL A 152 -16.06 -17.31 1.50
CA VAL A 152 -14.74 -17.95 1.47
C VAL A 152 -13.72 -16.89 1.06
N THR A 153 -12.56 -16.82 1.72
CA THR A 153 -11.51 -15.85 1.40
C THR A 153 -10.24 -16.53 0.89
N LEU A 154 -9.69 -16.02 -0.22
CA LEU A 154 -8.38 -16.34 -0.79
C LEU A 154 -7.56 -15.04 -0.90
N ILE A 155 -7.03 -14.57 0.22
CA ILE A 155 -6.30 -13.29 0.29
C ILE A 155 -4.80 -13.57 0.46
N GLY A 156 -4.02 -13.36 -0.60
CA GLY A 156 -2.60 -13.73 -0.63
C GLY A 156 -2.39 -15.25 -0.54
N ALA A 157 -3.14 -16.01 -1.35
CA ALA A 157 -3.19 -17.47 -1.27
C ALA A 157 -3.25 -18.14 -2.65
N LEU A 158 -4.02 -17.59 -3.59
CA LEU A 158 -4.23 -18.19 -4.91
C LEU A 158 -2.92 -18.28 -5.71
N GLU A 159 -2.04 -17.29 -5.58
CA GLU A 159 -0.76 -17.22 -6.26
C GLU A 159 0.19 -18.38 -5.90
N TYR A 160 0.00 -18.98 -4.72
CA TYR A 160 0.75 -20.14 -4.25
C TYR A 160 0.16 -21.48 -4.70
N ALA A 161 -1.00 -21.49 -5.38
CA ALA A 161 -1.62 -22.72 -5.86
C ALA A 161 -0.67 -23.63 -6.66
N PRO A 162 0.20 -23.11 -7.57
CA PRO A 162 1.17 -23.96 -8.28
C PRO A 162 2.09 -24.73 -7.35
N ILE A 163 2.47 -24.17 -6.19
CA ILE A 163 3.34 -24.85 -5.23
C ILE A 163 2.58 -25.98 -4.53
N PHE A 164 1.34 -25.73 -4.09
CA PHE A 164 0.56 -26.69 -3.32
C PHE A 164 -0.11 -27.79 -4.16
N TYR A 165 -0.49 -27.48 -5.40
CA TYR A 165 -1.17 -28.39 -6.32
C TYR A 165 -0.20 -29.00 -7.36
N SER A 166 1.11 -28.72 -7.26
CA SER A 166 2.17 -29.25 -8.16
C SER A 166 2.29 -30.78 -8.22
N ALA A 167 1.69 -31.50 -7.27
CA ALA A 167 1.77 -32.96 -7.16
C ALA A 167 1.08 -33.74 -8.30
N ALA A 168 0.36 -33.06 -9.21
CA ALA A 168 -0.40 -33.69 -10.30
C ALA A 168 0.08 -33.31 -11.72
N GLY A 169 1.23 -32.64 -11.89
CA GLY A 169 1.78 -32.32 -13.21
C GLY A 169 1.06 -31.19 -13.96
N HIS A 170 0.22 -30.44 -13.25
CA HIS A 170 -0.55 -29.31 -13.78
C HIS A 170 0.32 -28.11 -14.12
N ARG A 171 -0.06 -27.39 -15.18
CA ARG A 171 0.50 -26.05 -15.47
C ARG A 171 0.02 -25.06 -14.39
N SER A 172 0.76 -23.99 -14.11
CA SER A 172 0.46 -23.06 -13.01
C SER A 172 -0.98 -22.52 -13.00
N GLU A 173 -1.56 -22.24 -14.17
CA GLU A 173 -2.95 -21.77 -14.29
C GLU A 173 -3.98 -22.85 -13.90
N GLU A 174 -3.73 -24.12 -14.24
CA GLU A 174 -4.62 -25.23 -13.90
C GLU A 174 -4.67 -25.46 -12.39
N ALA A 175 -3.52 -25.35 -11.71
CA ALA A 175 -3.45 -25.40 -10.25
C ALA A 175 -4.31 -24.32 -9.59
N CYS A 176 -4.24 -23.09 -10.10
CA CYS A 176 -5.07 -21.98 -9.63
C CYS A 176 -6.56 -22.23 -9.88
N LEU A 177 -6.91 -22.77 -11.06
CA LEU A 177 -8.29 -23.13 -11.41
C LEU A 177 -8.86 -24.19 -10.46
N GLU A 178 -8.08 -25.23 -10.13
CA GLU A 178 -8.52 -26.27 -9.19
C GLU A 178 -8.66 -25.73 -7.76
N MET A 179 -7.77 -24.83 -7.32
CA MET A 179 -7.93 -24.15 -6.03
C MET A 179 -9.20 -23.29 -5.98
N LEU A 180 -9.52 -22.58 -7.06
CA LEU A 180 -10.77 -21.82 -7.17
C LEU A 180 -11.99 -22.73 -7.10
N LYS A 181 -12.05 -23.80 -7.91
CA LYS A 181 -13.15 -24.78 -7.86
C LYS A 181 -13.31 -25.38 -6.47
N HIS A 182 -12.21 -25.62 -5.78
CA HIS A 182 -12.22 -26.15 -4.43
C HIS A 182 -12.78 -25.13 -3.42
N ALA A 183 -12.41 -23.86 -3.50
CA ALA A 183 -13.00 -22.81 -2.68
C ALA A 183 -14.51 -22.62 -2.97
N ILE A 184 -14.91 -22.73 -4.24
CA ILE A 184 -16.30 -22.62 -4.68
C ILE A 184 -17.18 -23.75 -4.13
N SER A 185 -16.64 -24.96 -3.94
CA SER A 185 -17.43 -26.08 -3.41
C SER A 185 -17.86 -25.88 -1.95
N ALA A 186 -17.09 -25.11 -1.18
CA ALA A 186 -17.40 -24.75 0.20
C ALA A 186 -18.53 -23.71 0.33
N LEU A 187 -18.81 -22.94 -0.73
CA LEU A 187 -19.82 -21.88 -0.71
C LEU A 187 -21.24 -22.42 -0.81
N LYS A 188 -22.13 -21.89 0.04
CA LYS A 188 -23.59 -21.99 -0.13
C LYS A 188 -24.05 -21.29 -1.41
N ASP A 189 -25.29 -21.53 -1.79
CA ASP A 189 -25.99 -20.72 -2.78
C ASP A 189 -26.10 -19.27 -2.29
N GLY A 190 -25.78 -18.31 -3.17
CA GLY A 190 -25.71 -16.89 -2.84
C GLY A 190 -24.52 -16.47 -1.95
N GLY A 191 -23.62 -17.39 -1.60
CA GLY A 191 -22.34 -17.06 -0.95
C GLY A 191 -21.35 -16.40 -1.91
N CYS A 192 -20.30 -15.77 -1.37
CA CYS A 192 -19.28 -15.08 -2.16
C CYS A 192 -17.85 -15.57 -1.88
N LEU A 193 -17.04 -15.58 -2.94
CA LEU A 193 -15.61 -15.77 -2.88
C LEU A 193 -14.93 -14.40 -2.89
N ILE A 194 -14.13 -14.10 -1.86
CA ILE A 194 -13.32 -12.88 -1.79
C ILE A 194 -11.88 -13.25 -2.12
N ILE A 195 -11.32 -12.66 -3.18
CA ILE A 195 -9.94 -12.89 -3.61
C ILE A 195 -9.19 -11.58 -3.50
N ALA A 196 -7.97 -11.62 -2.96
CA ALA A 196 -7.06 -10.49 -3.12
C ALA A 196 -5.65 -10.97 -3.42
N MET A 197 -5.04 -10.33 -4.41
CA MET A 197 -3.72 -10.70 -4.92
C MET A 197 -3.08 -9.54 -5.69
N GLU A 198 -1.77 -9.63 -5.87
CA GLU A 198 -0.97 -8.76 -6.72
C GLU A 198 -1.44 -8.83 -8.18
N ASN A 199 -1.36 -7.70 -8.87
CA ASN A 199 -1.51 -7.65 -10.31
C ASN A 199 -0.15 -7.83 -10.96
N ARG A 200 0.00 -8.84 -11.82
CA ARG A 200 1.23 -9.12 -12.57
C ARG A 200 1.80 -7.90 -13.31
N LEU A 201 0.92 -7.00 -13.75
CA LEU A 201 1.26 -5.79 -14.51
C LEU A 201 1.17 -4.50 -13.68
N GLY A 202 1.14 -4.61 -12.34
CA GLY A 202 1.02 -3.47 -11.44
C GLY A 202 2.06 -2.39 -11.67
N LEU A 203 1.64 -1.12 -11.61
CA LEU A 203 2.46 0.05 -11.88
C LEU A 203 3.74 0.08 -11.05
N LYS A 204 3.69 -0.35 -9.78
CA LYS A 204 4.87 -0.41 -8.89
C LYS A 204 6.04 -1.17 -9.52
N TYR A 205 5.76 -2.22 -10.29
CA TYR A 205 6.79 -3.04 -10.95
C TYR A 205 7.41 -2.33 -12.16
N TRP A 206 6.61 -1.56 -12.91
CA TRP A 206 7.12 -0.68 -13.98
C TRP A 206 7.96 0.46 -13.43
N CYS A 207 7.58 0.98 -12.26
CA CYS A 207 8.27 2.08 -11.60
C CYS A 207 9.54 1.65 -10.86
N GLY A 208 9.82 0.34 -10.80
CA GLY A 208 11.09 -0.23 -10.38
C GLY A 208 11.07 -0.96 -9.04
N CYS A 209 9.89 -1.24 -8.46
CA CYS A 209 9.80 -2.26 -7.40
C CYS A 209 10.07 -3.65 -7.99
N THR A 210 10.72 -4.51 -7.23
CA THR A 210 10.85 -5.93 -7.58
C THR A 210 9.55 -6.68 -7.36
N GLU A 211 9.43 -7.82 -8.03
CA GLU A 211 8.31 -8.73 -7.87
C GLU A 211 8.26 -9.26 -6.43
N ASP A 212 7.11 -9.13 -5.77
CA ASP A 212 6.96 -9.31 -4.32
C ASP A 212 7.29 -10.75 -3.84
N HIS A 213 7.22 -11.77 -4.71
CA HIS A 213 7.49 -13.17 -4.37
C HIS A 213 8.88 -13.63 -4.82
N THR A 214 9.39 -13.10 -5.94
CA THR A 214 10.69 -13.55 -6.48
C THR A 214 11.84 -12.61 -6.16
N GLY A 215 11.56 -11.38 -5.71
CA GLY A 215 12.56 -10.35 -5.42
C GLY A 215 13.33 -9.88 -6.66
N LYS A 216 12.84 -10.21 -7.86
CA LYS A 216 13.48 -9.87 -9.14
C LYS A 216 12.75 -8.72 -9.82
N LEU A 217 13.51 -7.82 -10.45
CA LEU A 217 12.92 -6.75 -11.27
C LEU A 217 12.21 -7.35 -12.49
N PHE A 218 10.99 -6.88 -12.73
CA PHE A 218 10.19 -7.18 -13.92
C PHE A 218 9.79 -8.65 -14.14
N ASP A 219 9.97 -9.54 -13.16
CA ASP A 219 9.74 -10.99 -13.36
C ASP A 219 8.30 -11.30 -13.79
N GLY A 220 7.31 -10.68 -13.12
CA GLY A 220 5.90 -10.76 -13.51
C GLY A 220 5.61 -10.11 -14.87
N ILE A 221 6.22 -8.97 -15.18
CA ILE A 221 6.07 -8.28 -16.48
C ILE A 221 6.60 -9.16 -17.62
N HIS A 222 7.73 -9.84 -17.42
CA HIS A 222 8.31 -10.80 -18.36
C HIS A 222 7.50 -12.11 -18.47
N GLY A 223 6.47 -12.30 -17.65
CA GLY A 223 5.61 -13.47 -17.67
C GLY A 223 6.20 -14.69 -16.96
N TYR A 224 7.01 -14.49 -15.91
CA TYR A 224 7.60 -15.55 -15.07
C TYR A 224 8.30 -16.66 -15.87
N PRO A 225 9.47 -16.37 -16.50
CA PRO A 225 10.19 -17.35 -17.32
C PRO A 225 10.66 -18.60 -16.56
N ASN A 226 10.63 -18.60 -15.22
CA ASN A 226 10.99 -19.74 -14.38
C ASN A 226 9.76 -20.59 -14.04
N ILE A 227 9.79 -21.87 -14.40
CA ILE A 227 8.67 -22.82 -14.25
C ILE A 227 8.48 -23.20 -12.76
N ASN A 228 7.24 -23.50 -12.35
CA ASN A 228 6.85 -24.00 -11.02
C ASN A 228 7.13 -23.05 -9.83
N SER A 229 7.06 -21.75 -10.07
CA SER A 229 7.12 -20.72 -9.03
C SER A 229 5.72 -20.14 -8.75
N VAL A 230 5.63 -19.26 -7.74
CA VAL A 230 4.44 -18.43 -7.48
C VAL A 230 4.04 -17.70 -8.76
N ILE A 231 2.74 -17.58 -9.02
CA ILE A 231 2.22 -16.90 -10.21
C ILE A 231 1.16 -15.88 -9.85
N THR A 232 1.20 -14.72 -10.49
CA THR A 232 0.13 -13.72 -10.43
C THR A 232 -0.46 -13.49 -11.82
N PHE A 233 -1.61 -12.81 -11.89
CA PHE A 233 -2.34 -12.61 -13.14
C PHE A 233 -2.55 -11.12 -13.41
N SER A 234 -2.58 -10.73 -14.68
CA SER A 234 -3.16 -9.46 -15.10
C SER A 234 -4.69 -9.48 -14.93
N LYS A 235 -5.34 -8.31 -14.94
CA LYS A 235 -6.82 -8.21 -14.82
C LYS A 235 -7.55 -9.12 -15.82
N LYS A 236 -7.13 -9.11 -17.10
CA LYS A 236 -7.75 -9.94 -18.16
C LYS A 236 -7.50 -11.42 -17.97
N GLU A 237 -6.32 -11.81 -17.50
CA GLU A 237 -6.02 -13.21 -17.17
C GLU A 237 -6.88 -13.69 -15.99
N MET A 238 -7.02 -12.86 -14.95
CA MET A 238 -7.85 -13.16 -13.78
C MET A 238 -9.33 -13.31 -14.16
N ILE A 239 -9.88 -12.42 -15.00
CA ILE A 239 -11.25 -12.54 -15.51
C ILE A 239 -11.46 -13.88 -16.22
N ARG A 240 -10.54 -14.27 -17.11
CA ARG A 240 -10.64 -15.57 -17.82
C ARG A 240 -10.55 -16.74 -16.84
N LEU A 241 -9.70 -16.65 -15.83
CA LEU A 241 -9.56 -17.69 -14.82
C LEU A 241 -10.84 -17.86 -13.99
N LEU A 242 -11.46 -16.75 -13.55
CA LEU A 242 -12.75 -16.75 -12.85
C LEU A 242 -13.86 -17.37 -13.72
N GLN A 243 -13.95 -16.98 -14.99
CA GLN A 243 -14.93 -17.53 -15.93
C GLN A 243 -14.72 -19.04 -16.16
N LYS A 244 -13.47 -19.51 -16.27
CA LYS A 244 -13.15 -20.94 -16.34
C LYS A 244 -13.55 -21.68 -15.06
N ALA A 245 -13.49 -21.01 -13.91
CA ALA A 245 -13.98 -21.53 -12.63
C ALA A 245 -15.51 -21.42 -12.48
N GLN A 246 -16.23 -20.98 -13.52
CA GLN A 246 -17.69 -20.77 -13.53
C GLN A 246 -18.17 -19.62 -12.62
N LEU A 247 -17.29 -18.70 -12.26
CA LEU A 247 -17.65 -17.44 -11.59
C LEU A 247 -17.83 -16.34 -12.66
N ASN A 248 -19.07 -16.13 -13.07
CA ASN A 248 -19.41 -15.16 -14.12
C ASN A 248 -19.88 -13.80 -13.57
N TYR A 249 -20.06 -13.69 -12.26
CA TYR A 249 -20.51 -12.47 -11.59
C TYR A 249 -19.45 -12.06 -10.58
N PHE A 250 -18.76 -10.96 -10.86
CA PHE A 250 -17.70 -10.47 -9.99
C PHE A 250 -17.56 -8.96 -10.07
N GLU A 251 -17.06 -8.39 -8.99
CA GLU A 251 -16.74 -6.97 -8.88
C GLU A 251 -15.25 -6.82 -8.55
N PHE A 252 -14.58 -5.93 -9.27
CA PHE A 252 -13.19 -5.56 -9.00
C PHE A 252 -13.14 -4.27 -8.17
N TYR A 253 -12.25 -4.31 -7.18
CA TYR A 253 -11.81 -3.21 -6.36
C TYR A 253 -10.29 -3.14 -6.42
N TYR A 254 -9.75 -1.94 -6.26
CA TYR A 254 -8.33 -1.65 -6.49
C TYR A 254 -7.68 -1.08 -5.23
N PRO A 255 -7.11 -1.94 -4.36
CA PRO A 255 -6.39 -1.48 -3.20
C PRO A 255 -5.03 -0.89 -3.57
N PHE A 256 -4.71 0.23 -2.92
CA PHE A 256 -3.43 0.94 -2.98
C PHE A 256 -2.86 1.15 -1.56
N PRO A 257 -1.52 1.19 -1.39
CA PRO A 257 -0.51 0.89 -2.40
C PRO A 257 -0.57 -0.54 -2.93
N ASP A 258 -1.12 -1.48 -2.14
CA ASP A 258 -1.54 -2.81 -2.56
C ASP A 258 -2.50 -3.44 -1.52
N TYR A 259 -2.87 -4.71 -1.72
CA TYR A 259 -3.75 -5.47 -0.84
C TYR A 259 -3.12 -5.84 0.52
N LYS A 260 -1.79 -5.79 0.66
CA LYS A 260 -1.09 -6.18 1.90
C LYS A 260 -1.16 -5.08 2.94
N LEU A 261 -0.93 -3.83 2.52
CA LEU A 261 -0.90 -2.64 3.39
C LEU A 261 -1.87 -1.56 2.87
N THR A 262 -3.12 -1.95 2.63
CA THR A 262 -4.12 -1.09 2.00
C THR A 262 -4.43 0.15 2.82
N ASN A 263 -4.33 1.33 2.20
CA ASN A 263 -4.83 2.59 2.74
C ASN A 263 -5.92 3.22 1.86
N THR A 264 -5.92 2.97 0.55
CA THR A 264 -6.96 3.45 -0.37
C THR A 264 -7.55 2.26 -1.12
N ILE A 265 -8.86 2.25 -1.34
CA ILE A 265 -9.53 1.32 -2.25
C ILE A 265 -10.37 2.12 -3.22
N LEU A 266 -10.18 1.87 -4.51
CA LEU A 266 -11.02 2.41 -5.58
C LEU A 266 -12.02 1.34 -6.04
N ARG A 267 -13.26 1.75 -6.27
CA ARG A 267 -14.25 0.96 -7.03
C ARG A 267 -14.03 1.20 -8.51
N GLU A 268 -14.25 0.18 -9.32
CA GLU A 268 -14.28 0.35 -10.78
C GLU A 268 -15.42 1.29 -11.20
N VAL A 269 -15.07 2.42 -11.79
CA VAL A 269 -16.00 3.40 -12.39
C VAL A 269 -15.52 3.80 -13.78
N SER A 270 -16.46 4.09 -14.68
CA SER A 270 -16.16 4.72 -15.97
C SER A 270 -15.88 6.21 -15.80
N ASN A 271 -15.18 6.83 -16.77
CA ASN A 271 -14.87 8.27 -16.74
C ASN A 271 -14.07 8.66 -15.48
N GLN A 272 -13.02 7.88 -15.21
CA GLN A 272 -12.09 7.98 -14.08
C GLN A 272 -11.54 9.41 -13.92
N ALA A 273 -11.23 10.07 -15.04
CA ALA A 273 -10.71 11.43 -15.04
C ALA A 273 -11.64 12.44 -14.35
N SER A 274 -12.97 12.26 -14.45
CA SER A 274 -13.95 13.16 -13.83
C SER A 274 -13.97 13.07 -12.30
N TYR A 275 -13.44 11.98 -11.73
CA TYR A 275 -13.32 11.77 -10.28
C TYR A 275 -11.93 12.12 -9.75
N TYR A 276 -10.97 12.49 -10.61
CA TYR A 276 -9.58 12.78 -10.23
C TYR A 276 -8.97 11.69 -9.33
N LEU A 277 -9.16 10.41 -9.70
CA LEU A 277 -8.79 9.26 -8.86
C LEU A 277 -7.31 9.24 -8.46
N HIS A 278 -6.43 9.86 -9.24
CA HIS A 278 -5.00 10.02 -8.92
C HIS A 278 -4.76 10.82 -7.63
N ASN A 279 -5.67 11.73 -7.24
CA ASN A 279 -5.60 12.45 -5.96
C ASN A 279 -5.76 11.53 -4.74
N TRP A 280 -6.31 10.33 -4.92
CA TRP A 280 -6.61 9.39 -3.82
C TRP A 280 -5.50 8.38 -3.56
N ILE A 281 -4.52 8.27 -4.45
CA ILE A 281 -3.46 7.26 -4.39
C ILE A 281 -2.21 7.86 -3.76
N THR A 282 -1.75 7.26 -2.66
CA THR A 282 -0.51 7.67 -1.99
C THR A 282 0.70 7.03 -2.66
N VAL A 283 1.72 7.82 -2.91
CA VAL A 283 3.03 7.43 -3.48
C VAL A 283 4.15 8.08 -2.65
N PRO A 284 5.40 7.59 -2.71
CA PRO A 284 5.87 6.44 -3.49
C PRO A 284 5.37 5.08 -2.96
N PHE A 285 5.21 4.09 -3.84
CA PHE A 285 4.91 2.72 -3.46
C PHE A 285 6.08 2.09 -2.70
N GLU A 286 5.83 1.14 -1.79
CA GLU A 286 6.89 0.47 -1.04
C GLU A 286 7.37 -0.79 -1.77
N ASP A 287 8.68 -1.04 -1.72
CA ASP A 287 9.30 -2.29 -2.13
C ASP A 287 9.67 -3.09 -0.89
N TYR A 288 9.11 -4.28 -0.78
CA TYR A 288 9.21 -5.09 0.43
C TYR A 288 10.50 -5.92 0.51
N SER A 289 11.27 -5.98 -0.58
CA SER A 289 12.52 -6.73 -0.72
C SER A 289 13.77 -5.84 -0.76
N SER A 290 13.59 -4.51 -0.63
CA SER A 290 14.66 -3.50 -0.47
C SER A 290 15.65 -3.37 -1.63
N SER A 291 15.24 -3.70 -2.86
CA SER A 291 16.10 -3.63 -4.07
C SER A 291 15.53 -2.75 -5.19
N ARG A 292 14.65 -1.82 -4.81
CA ARG A 292 13.91 -0.93 -5.71
C ARG A 292 14.80 0.01 -6.52
N ARG A 293 14.34 0.29 -7.74
CA ARG A 293 14.75 1.43 -8.58
C ARG A 293 13.64 2.48 -8.65
N TYR A 294 14.00 3.74 -8.90
CA TYR A 294 13.06 4.85 -9.12
C TYR A 294 13.09 5.25 -10.60
N LEU A 295 12.29 4.57 -11.43
CA LEU A 295 12.37 4.70 -12.89
C LEU A 295 11.44 5.76 -13.47
N VAL A 296 10.28 5.94 -12.86
CA VAL A 296 9.21 6.84 -13.32
C VAL A 296 8.62 7.53 -12.11
N ASN A 297 8.22 8.80 -12.23
CA ASN A 297 7.47 9.49 -11.18
C ASN A 297 6.06 8.88 -11.06
N GLU A 298 5.79 8.19 -9.96
CA GLU A 298 4.56 7.43 -9.78
C GLU A 298 3.33 8.33 -9.76
N ALA A 299 3.37 9.49 -9.11
CA ALA A 299 2.24 10.42 -9.07
C ALA A 299 1.84 10.88 -10.48
N LEU A 300 2.82 11.35 -11.27
CA LEU A 300 2.57 11.83 -12.63
C LEU A 300 2.13 10.68 -13.56
N ALA A 301 2.72 9.49 -13.41
CA ALA A 301 2.31 8.31 -14.18
C ALA A 301 0.88 7.88 -13.87
N ILE A 302 0.49 7.85 -12.59
CA ILE A 302 -0.89 7.53 -12.17
C ILE A 302 -1.86 8.55 -12.76
N LYS A 303 -1.55 9.84 -12.70
CA LYS A 303 -2.40 10.89 -13.30
C LYS A 303 -2.60 10.64 -14.80
N SER A 304 -1.53 10.38 -15.55
CA SER A 304 -1.64 10.05 -16.99
C SER A 304 -2.44 8.77 -17.24
N LEU A 305 -2.31 7.74 -16.39
CA LEU A 305 -3.07 6.49 -16.53
C LEU A 305 -4.56 6.66 -16.21
N VAL A 306 -4.90 7.50 -15.24
CA VAL A 306 -6.30 7.86 -14.93
C VAL A 306 -6.92 8.63 -16.10
N GLU A 307 -6.20 9.60 -16.67
CA GLU A 307 -6.63 10.35 -17.85
C GLU A 307 -6.80 9.46 -19.10
N ALA A 308 -6.01 8.39 -19.20
CA ALA A 308 -6.10 7.39 -20.27
C ALA A 308 -7.10 6.25 -20.00
N GLU A 309 -7.82 6.27 -18.87
CA GLU A 309 -8.72 5.20 -18.40
C GLU A 309 -8.04 3.83 -18.18
N MET A 310 -6.72 3.81 -17.93
CA MET A 310 -5.90 2.59 -17.82
C MET A 310 -5.49 2.23 -16.39
N ILE A 311 -5.85 3.03 -15.37
CA ILE A 311 -5.34 2.82 -14.00
C ILE A 311 -5.70 1.45 -13.42
N TYR A 312 -6.84 0.89 -13.80
CA TYR A 312 -7.31 -0.39 -13.29
C TYR A 312 -6.49 -1.57 -13.80
N ASP A 313 -6.10 -1.56 -15.07
CA ASP A 313 -5.24 -2.59 -15.67
C ASP A 313 -3.82 -2.57 -15.08
N LEU A 314 -3.36 -1.41 -14.61
CA LEU A 314 -2.04 -1.21 -13.97
C LEU A 314 -2.10 -0.99 -12.47
N SER A 315 -3.25 -1.20 -11.82
CA SER A 315 -3.35 -1.18 -10.36
C SER A 315 -2.40 -2.21 -9.76
N ASN A 316 -1.81 -1.97 -8.59
CA ASN A 316 -0.79 -2.87 -8.05
C ASN A 316 -1.35 -4.22 -7.57
N SER A 317 -2.65 -4.28 -7.30
CA SER A 317 -3.34 -5.47 -6.81
C SER A 317 -4.84 -5.37 -7.03
N PHE A 318 -5.52 -6.51 -6.91
CA PHE A 318 -6.96 -6.62 -6.99
C PHE A 318 -7.54 -7.06 -5.65
N LEU A 319 -8.75 -6.58 -5.37
CA LEU A 319 -9.69 -7.17 -4.44
C LEU A 319 -10.94 -7.52 -5.25
N ILE A 320 -11.33 -8.78 -5.26
CA ILE A 320 -12.39 -9.30 -6.12
C ILE A 320 -13.44 -9.95 -5.23
N VAL A 321 -14.70 -9.58 -5.43
CA VAL A 321 -15.84 -10.27 -4.83
C VAL A 321 -16.56 -11.00 -5.95
N ALA A 322 -16.57 -12.33 -5.90
CA ALA A 322 -17.11 -13.19 -6.95
C ALA A 322 -18.24 -14.09 -6.43
N TYR A 323 -19.21 -14.36 -7.30
CA TYR A 323 -20.42 -15.12 -6.99
C TYR A 323 -20.68 -16.19 -8.07
N LYS A 324 -21.27 -17.33 -7.66
CA LYS A 324 -21.70 -18.39 -8.59
C LYS A 324 -22.83 -17.90 -9.51
N GLU A 325 -23.75 -17.14 -8.94
CA GLU A 325 -24.97 -16.68 -9.59
C GLU A 325 -25.12 -15.16 -9.45
N LYS A 326 -25.99 -14.58 -10.28
CA LYS A 326 -26.33 -13.17 -10.16
C LYS A 326 -27.01 -12.96 -8.81
N VAL A 327 -26.34 -12.24 -7.91
CA VAL A 327 -26.91 -11.97 -6.58
C VAL A 327 -28.25 -11.22 -6.74
N PRO A 328 -29.32 -11.62 -6.03
CA PRO A 328 -30.60 -10.91 -6.09
C PRO A 328 -30.46 -9.43 -5.74
N SER A 329 -31.30 -8.61 -6.35
CA SER A 329 -31.46 -7.17 -6.09
C SER A 329 -31.63 -6.94 -4.58
N GLY A 330 -30.68 -6.23 -3.97
CA GLY A 330 -30.64 -5.97 -2.52
C GLY A 330 -29.23 -6.04 -1.91
N ARG A 331 -28.45 -7.09 -2.23
CA ARG A 331 -26.98 -7.13 -1.98
C ARG A 331 -26.18 -6.53 -3.15
N ASN A 332 -26.85 -6.35 -4.29
CA ASN A 332 -26.32 -5.90 -5.59
C ASN A 332 -26.64 -4.43 -5.92
N LYS A 333 -26.91 -3.57 -4.93
CA LYS A 333 -26.82 -2.14 -5.23
C LYS A 333 -25.33 -1.86 -5.41
N GLU A 334 -24.94 -1.34 -6.57
CA GLU A 334 -23.59 -0.78 -6.72
C GLU A 334 -23.32 0.07 -5.49
N PRO A 335 -22.19 -0.15 -4.80
CA PRO A 335 -21.89 0.66 -3.65
C PRO A 335 -21.90 2.13 -4.08
N ASP A 336 -22.58 2.97 -3.30
CA ASP A 336 -22.70 4.39 -3.61
C ASP A 336 -21.31 5.09 -3.58
N TRP A 337 -20.28 4.41 -3.07
CA TRP A 337 -18.91 4.91 -2.98
C TRP A 337 -18.05 4.59 -4.21
N ILE A 338 -17.09 5.48 -4.48
CA ILE A 338 -16.13 5.44 -5.59
C ILE A 338 -14.71 5.23 -5.08
N ALA A 339 -14.35 5.91 -3.98
CA ALA A 339 -13.06 5.76 -3.32
C ALA A 339 -13.22 5.76 -1.81
N LYS A 340 -12.43 4.92 -1.12
CA LYS A 340 -12.29 4.93 0.34
C LYS A 340 -10.82 5.08 0.71
N ARG A 341 -10.51 6.01 1.61
CA ARG A 341 -9.18 6.18 2.20
C ARG A 341 -9.25 5.98 3.71
N PHE A 342 -8.43 5.06 4.22
CA PHE A 342 -8.30 4.73 5.63
C PHE A 342 -7.07 5.40 6.22
N SER A 343 -7.29 6.26 7.19
CA SER A 343 -6.24 6.88 7.99
C SER A 343 -6.14 6.12 9.31
N THR A 344 -5.44 4.98 9.29
CA THR A 344 -5.35 4.06 10.45
C THR A 344 -3.96 3.96 11.05
N ASN A 345 -2.93 4.50 10.39
CA ASN A 345 -1.59 4.66 10.97
C ASN A 345 -1.53 5.85 11.94
N ARG A 346 -2.44 5.84 12.93
CA ARG A 346 -2.60 6.85 13.97
C ARG A 346 -3.25 6.25 15.21
N VAL A 347 -3.17 6.94 16.35
CA VAL A 347 -3.80 6.48 17.59
C VAL A 347 -5.30 6.27 17.39
N LEU A 348 -5.85 5.30 18.14
CA LEU A 348 -7.23 4.83 17.99
C LEU A 348 -8.28 5.96 17.89
N PRO A 349 -8.25 7.03 18.72
CA PRO A 349 -9.23 8.12 18.67
C PRO A 349 -9.21 8.95 17.40
N PHE A 350 -8.08 8.94 16.68
CA PHE A 350 -7.92 9.69 15.45
C PHE A 350 -8.23 8.85 14.23
N ARG A 351 -8.28 7.51 14.30
CA ARG A 351 -8.52 6.66 13.12
C ARG A 351 -9.83 7.02 12.41
N ALA A 352 -9.77 7.26 11.10
CA ALA A 352 -10.94 7.63 10.30
C ALA A 352 -10.92 6.98 8.92
N VAL A 353 -12.08 7.03 8.27
CA VAL A 353 -12.26 6.71 6.85
C VAL A 353 -12.85 7.93 6.13
N THR A 354 -12.25 8.26 5.00
CA THR A 354 -12.75 9.26 4.05
C THR A 354 -13.32 8.51 2.84
N THR A 355 -14.58 8.79 2.49
CA THR A 355 -15.30 8.12 1.41
C THR A 355 -15.77 9.14 0.38
N LEU A 356 -15.41 8.98 -0.88
CA LEU A 356 -16.07 9.66 -2.00
C LEU A 356 -17.27 8.83 -2.41
N GLU A 357 -18.46 9.41 -2.37
CA GLU A 357 -19.70 8.72 -2.72
C GLU A 357 -20.67 9.63 -3.47
N THR A 358 -21.60 8.99 -4.16
CA THR A 358 -22.71 9.62 -4.87
C THR A 358 -23.93 9.67 -3.94
N GLU A 359 -24.48 10.86 -3.73
CA GLU A 359 -25.67 11.03 -2.91
C GLU A 359 -26.92 10.53 -3.65
N ALA A 360 -27.65 9.58 -3.07
CA ALA A 360 -28.76 8.87 -3.72
C ALA A 360 -29.89 9.77 -4.26
N ASN A 361 -30.13 10.92 -3.64
CA ASN A 361 -31.24 11.81 -4.02
C ASN A 361 -30.86 12.82 -5.11
N THR A 362 -29.61 13.28 -5.12
CA THR A 362 -29.15 14.39 -5.98
C THR A 362 -28.22 13.93 -7.10
N ASN A 363 -27.73 12.68 -7.02
CA ASN A 363 -26.68 12.14 -7.87
C ASN A 363 -25.41 13.01 -7.87
N SER A 364 -25.21 13.80 -6.82
CA SER A 364 -24.05 14.67 -6.63
C SER A 364 -22.96 13.97 -5.82
N LEU A 365 -21.71 14.36 -6.07
CA LEU A 365 -20.56 13.80 -5.36
C LEU A 365 -20.34 14.51 -4.02
N VAL A 366 -20.18 13.70 -2.97
CA VAL A 366 -19.89 14.15 -1.61
C VAL A 366 -18.69 13.39 -1.05
N VAL A 367 -17.94 14.06 -0.19
CA VAL A 367 -16.85 13.44 0.57
C VAL A 367 -17.30 13.32 2.01
N ARG A 368 -17.36 12.08 2.51
CA ARG A 368 -17.73 11.78 3.89
C ARG A 368 -16.54 11.34 4.71
N LYS A 369 -16.27 12.02 5.82
CA LYS A 369 -15.21 11.64 6.76
C LYS A 369 -15.82 11.17 8.08
N ARG A 370 -15.48 9.97 8.52
CA ARG A 370 -16.04 9.35 9.73
C ARG A 370 -14.93 8.75 10.58
N LYS A 371 -14.99 8.96 11.90
CA LYS A 371 -14.17 8.20 12.83
C LYS A 371 -14.50 6.72 12.70
N LEU A 372 -13.47 5.88 12.74
CA LEU A 372 -13.64 4.42 12.73
C LEU A 372 -14.08 3.90 14.09
N PHE A 373 -13.71 4.59 15.16
CA PHE A 373 -14.01 4.20 16.53
C PHE A 373 -14.53 5.40 17.32
N ASN A 374 -15.57 5.17 18.12
CA ASN A 374 -16.11 6.17 19.02
C ASN A 374 -15.45 6.04 20.40
N VAL A 375 -14.26 6.62 20.54
CA VAL A 375 -13.45 6.59 21.77
C VAL A 375 -13.06 8.01 22.19
N THR A 376 -12.85 8.21 23.48
CA THR A 376 -12.44 9.51 24.04
C THR A 376 -11.10 9.96 23.49
N GLU A 377 -11.01 11.22 23.07
CA GLU A 377 -9.77 11.83 22.59
C GLU A 377 -8.83 12.20 23.75
N PRO A 378 -7.51 12.07 23.55
CA PRO A 378 -6.53 12.56 24.51
C PRO A 378 -6.54 14.09 24.57
N GLN A 379 -6.29 14.67 25.75
CA GLN A 379 -6.05 16.11 25.86
C GLN A 379 -4.65 16.43 25.33
N THR A 380 -4.59 17.07 24.16
CA THR A 380 -3.34 17.45 23.49
C THR A 380 -3.47 18.84 22.87
N PHE A 381 -2.39 19.35 22.25
CA PHE A 381 -2.39 20.63 21.54
C PHE A 381 -3.10 20.58 20.18
N ILE A 382 -3.58 19.40 19.76
CA ILE A 382 -4.40 19.21 18.56
C ILE A 382 -5.69 18.44 18.87
N ARG A 383 -6.68 18.64 18.01
CA ARG A 383 -7.95 17.90 17.97
C ARG A 383 -8.26 17.50 16.53
N ILE A 384 -9.03 16.43 16.39
CA ILE A 384 -9.53 15.98 15.10
C ILE A 384 -10.96 16.51 14.87
N ASN A 385 -11.24 17.00 13.68
CA ASN A 385 -12.55 17.49 13.23
C ASN A 385 -12.96 16.79 11.93
N PRO A 386 -13.47 15.53 11.98
CA PRO A 386 -13.95 14.85 10.79
C PRO A 386 -15.21 15.54 10.27
N CYS A 387 -15.12 16.19 9.11
CA CYS A 387 -16.25 16.88 8.49
C CYS A 387 -16.57 16.33 7.10
N ASP A 388 -17.86 16.39 6.74
CA ASP A 388 -18.31 16.15 5.37
C ASP A 388 -18.09 17.41 4.54
N SER A 389 -17.78 17.22 3.26
CA SER A 389 -17.66 18.32 2.31
C SER A 389 -18.30 17.98 0.97
N LYS A 390 -18.64 19.02 0.21
CA LYS A 390 -18.92 18.87 -1.22
C LYS A 390 -17.65 18.41 -1.93
N TRP A 391 -17.81 17.66 -3.00
CA TRP A 391 -16.70 17.34 -3.89
C TRP A 391 -16.21 18.59 -4.61
N ILE A 392 -14.89 18.78 -4.65
CA ILE A 392 -14.23 19.85 -5.38
C ILE A 392 -13.45 19.19 -6.53
N PRO A 393 -13.88 19.34 -7.80
CA PRO A 393 -13.17 18.76 -8.93
C PRO A 393 -11.88 19.54 -9.21
N GLY A 394 -10.78 18.82 -9.44
CA GLY A 394 -9.52 19.44 -9.83
C GLY A 394 -8.30 18.62 -9.45
N ASN A 395 -7.17 18.92 -10.11
CA ASN A 395 -5.88 18.40 -9.70
C ASN A 395 -5.43 19.12 -8.42
N LEU A 396 -4.89 18.36 -7.46
CA LEU A 396 -4.25 18.96 -6.30
C LEU A 396 -3.04 19.81 -6.73
N LEU A 397 -2.79 20.92 -6.03
CA LEU A 397 -1.65 21.80 -6.25
C LEU A 397 -0.31 21.04 -6.16
N GLN A 398 -0.28 19.97 -5.37
CA GLN A 398 0.82 19.00 -5.29
C GLN A 398 1.27 18.51 -6.68
N PHE A 399 0.35 18.23 -7.61
CA PHE A 399 0.73 17.79 -8.96
C PHE A 399 1.48 18.87 -9.73
N SER A 400 1.12 20.15 -9.55
CA SER A 400 1.89 21.24 -10.15
C SER A 400 3.31 21.32 -9.60
N LEU A 401 3.50 21.04 -8.30
CA LEU A 401 4.85 20.96 -7.71
C LEU A 401 5.64 19.80 -8.34
N TYR A 402 5.01 18.64 -8.54
CA TYR A 402 5.66 17.48 -9.15
C TYR A 402 6.04 17.71 -10.60
N GLU A 403 5.12 18.28 -11.39
CA GLU A 403 5.37 18.69 -12.77
C GLU A 403 6.50 19.69 -12.89
N SER A 404 6.69 20.57 -11.89
CA SER A 404 7.76 21.57 -11.90
C SER A 404 9.15 20.93 -11.95
N ILE A 405 9.32 19.73 -11.39
CA ILE A 405 10.59 18.99 -11.41
C ILE A 405 11.03 18.70 -12.84
N TYR A 406 10.09 18.45 -13.76
CA TYR A 406 10.38 17.98 -15.12
C TYR A 406 10.34 19.05 -16.20
N LYS A 407 10.22 20.34 -15.83
CA LYS A 407 10.25 21.46 -16.80
C LYS A 407 11.68 21.92 -17.07
N ASP A 408 11.94 22.44 -18.27
CA ASP A 408 13.27 22.96 -18.67
C ASP A 408 13.85 24.01 -17.70
N ASN A 409 12.98 24.78 -17.03
CA ASN A 409 13.34 25.72 -15.96
C ASN A 409 12.71 25.30 -14.63
N GLY A 410 12.96 24.06 -14.22
CA GLY A 410 12.20 23.41 -13.13
C GLY A 410 12.22 24.18 -11.82
N PHE A 411 13.40 24.64 -11.37
CA PHE A 411 13.51 25.44 -10.14
C PHE A 411 12.72 26.76 -10.21
N LYS A 412 12.77 27.47 -11.34
CA LYS A 412 11.97 28.69 -11.54
C LYS A 412 10.47 28.38 -11.52
N SER A 413 10.05 27.28 -12.15
CA SER A 413 8.66 26.84 -12.12
C SER A 413 8.21 26.49 -10.70
N LEU A 414 9.06 25.81 -9.93
CA LEU A 414 8.81 25.49 -8.53
C LEU A 414 8.61 26.77 -7.72
N MET A 415 9.55 27.72 -7.79
CA MET A 415 9.47 29.00 -7.08
C MET A 415 8.20 29.80 -7.43
N ASN A 416 7.79 29.80 -8.69
CA ASN A 416 6.54 30.45 -9.11
C ASN A 416 5.29 29.83 -8.46
N ILE A 417 5.25 28.50 -8.34
CA ILE A 417 4.13 27.80 -7.70
C ILE A 417 4.14 28.05 -6.19
N LEU A 418 5.32 28.00 -5.57
CA LEU A 418 5.50 28.30 -4.16
C LEU A 418 5.14 29.76 -3.81
N ALA A 419 5.45 30.72 -4.68
CA ALA A 419 5.01 32.10 -4.52
C ALA A 419 3.49 32.24 -4.56
N LYS A 420 2.82 31.52 -5.47
CA LYS A 420 1.34 31.47 -5.47
C LYS A 420 0.83 30.87 -4.17
N TYR A 421 1.37 29.73 -3.75
CA TYR A 421 1.01 29.04 -2.51
C TYR A 421 1.16 29.95 -1.28
N GLN A 422 2.28 30.66 -1.16
CA GLN A 422 2.54 31.60 -0.08
C GLN A 422 1.50 32.73 -0.03
N ASN A 423 1.21 33.34 -1.17
CA ASN A 423 0.19 34.39 -1.25
C ASN A 423 -1.19 33.85 -0.83
N GLY A 424 -1.52 32.62 -1.25
CA GLY A 424 -2.75 31.94 -0.85
C GLY A 424 -2.80 31.65 0.64
N LEU A 425 -1.69 31.18 1.23
CA LEU A 425 -1.58 30.94 2.67
C LEU A 425 -1.78 32.23 3.47
N MET A 426 -1.13 33.32 3.05
CA MET A 426 -1.30 34.63 3.69
C MET A 426 -2.74 35.15 3.55
N LYS A 427 -3.34 35.05 2.37
CA LYS A 427 -4.71 35.53 2.11
C LYS A 427 -5.77 34.76 2.89
N ASN A 428 -5.66 33.43 2.96
CA ASN A 428 -6.74 32.57 3.46
C ASN A 428 -6.58 32.21 4.95
N CYS A 429 -5.34 32.14 5.44
CA CYS A 429 -5.06 31.57 6.75
C CYS A 429 -4.51 32.58 7.78
N SER A 430 -3.89 33.68 7.35
CA SER A 430 -3.33 34.68 8.28
C SER A 430 -4.42 35.32 9.15
N ILE A 431 -4.10 35.56 10.43
CA ILE A 431 -4.96 36.30 11.37
C ILE A 431 -4.53 37.76 11.58
N GLY A 432 -3.47 38.21 10.89
CA GLY A 432 -2.96 39.58 11.01
C GLY A 432 -2.09 39.84 12.25
N GLU A 433 -1.82 38.81 13.06
CA GLU A 433 -0.91 38.84 14.20
C GLU A 433 0.44 38.21 13.84
N MET A 434 1.46 38.43 14.67
CA MET A 434 2.79 37.85 14.52
C MET A 434 3.22 37.16 15.82
N ASP A 435 4.09 36.15 15.70
CA ASP A 435 4.79 35.60 16.85
C ASP A 435 5.88 36.55 17.36
N ASP A 436 6.53 36.13 18.44
CA ASP A 436 7.61 36.85 19.13
C ASP A 436 8.87 37.09 18.27
N GLU A 437 8.98 36.43 17.12
CA GLU A 437 10.07 36.60 16.16
C GLU A 437 9.63 37.23 14.83
N GLY A 438 8.39 37.75 14.77
CA GLY A 438 7.88 38.47 13.62
C GLY A 438 7.39 37.58 12.48
N TYR A 439 7.10 36.29 12.72
CA TYR A 439 6.44 35.43 11.74
C TYR A 439 4.92 35.56 11.85
N PRO A 440 4.20 35.74 10.73
CA PRO A 440 2.73 35.82 10.76
C PRO A 440 2.09 34.59 11.37
N LEU A 441 1.05 34.80 12.17
CA LEU A 441 0.21 33.74 12.73
C LEU A 441 -0.95 33.41 11.79
N ALA A 442 -1.33 32.14 11.81
CA ALA A 442 -2.43 31.57 11.05
C ALA A 442 -3.53 31.05 11.98
N LYS A 443 -4.73 30.84 11.41
CA LYS A 443 -5.86 30.22 12.09
C LYS A 443 -5.50 28.84 12.65
N MET A 444 -6.21 28.44 13.69
CA MET A 444 -5.98 27.17 14.40
C MET A 444 -6.25 25.93 13.54
N ASP A 445 -7.07 26.05 12.50
CA ASP A 445 -7.43 24.99 11.55
C ASP A 445 -6.58 25.01 10.26
N ALA A 446 -5.54 25.86 10.21
CA ALA A 446 -4.78 26.08 8.97
C ALA A 446 -3.67 25.06 8.68
N ILE A 447 -3.40 24.10 9.59
CA ILE A 447 -2.31 23.12 9.42
C ILE A 447 -2.48 22.24 8.16
N ASP A 448 -3.73 21.98 7.78
CA ASP A 448 -4.06 21.20 6.59
C ASP A 448 -4.05 22.03 5.29
N PHE A 449 -3.68 23.32 5.35
CA PHE A 449 -3.48 24.15 4.17
C PHE A 449 -2.16 23.78 3.46
N VAL A 450 -2.04 22.53 3.03
CA VAL A 450 -0.88 21.97 2.31
C VAL A 450 -1.26 21.68 0.84
N PRO A 451 -0.28 21.63 -0.09
CA PRO A 451 -0.55 21.42 -1.52
C PRO A 451 -1.37 20.17 -1.87
N SER A 452 -1.30 19.12 -1.06
CA SER A 452 -2.10 17.88 -1.21
C SER A 452 -3.57 18.02 -0.79
N ASN A 453 -3.96 19.17 -0.23
CA ASN A 453 -5.33 19.49 0.19
C ASN A 453 -5.87 20.76 -0.51
N ILE A 454 -5.20 21.24 -1.56
CA ILE A 454 -5.56 22.48 -2.27
C ILE A 454 -5.82 22.18 -3.75
N ILE A 455 -6.95 22.63 -4.27
CA ILE A 455 -7.22 22.72 -5.70
C ILE A 455 -7.12 24.19 -6.13
N LEU A 456 -6.41 24.46 -7.22
CA LEU A 456 -6.35 25.78 -7.83
C LEU A 456 -7.45 25.88 -8.91
N SER A 457 -8.44 26.75 -8.69
CA SER A 457 -9.55 27.00 -9.62
C SER A 457 -9.67 28.51 -9.84
N ASP A 458 -9.57 28.99 -11.08
CA ASP A 458 -9.68 30.41 -11.45
C ASP A 458 -8.79 31.36 -10.61
N ASN A 459 -7.57 30.92 -10.29
CA ASN A 459 -6.60 31.58 -9.39
C ASN A 459 -7.03 31.67 -7.91
N GLU A 460 -8.12 31.03 -7.51
CA GLU A 460 -8.52 30.82 -6.12
C GLU A 460 -8.02 29.47 -5.60
N MET A 461 -7.62 29.45 -4.33
CA MET A 461 -7.21 28.22 -3.64
C MET A 461 -8.38 27.67 -2.86
N LEU A 462 -8.91 26.55 -3.33
CA LEU A 462 -9.96 25.81 -2.67
C LEU A 462 -9.29 24.74 -1.78
N SER A 463 -9.18 25.04 -0.49
CA SER A 463 -8.63 24.12 0.52
C SER A 463 -9.70 23.18 1.06
N MET A 464 -9.33 21.92 1.28
CA MET A 464 -10.20 20.86 1.81
C MET A 464 -9.58 20.13 2.99
N ASP A 465 -10.26 19.08 3.44
CA ASP A 465 -9.94 18.21 4.59
C ASP A 465 -10.13 18.85 5.98
N HIS A 466 -9.47 20.00 6.26
CA HIS A 466 -9.57 20.77 7.53
C HIS A 466 -9.73 19.87 8.78
N GLU A 467 -8.96 18.78 8.83
CA GLU A 467 -9.11 17.69 9.78
C GLU A 467 -8.53 18.07 11.14
N TRP A 468 -7.45 18.83 11.16
CA TRP A 468 -6.69 19.09 12.36
C TRP A 468 -6.86 20.53 12.84
N ILE A 469 -7.19 20.66 14.12
CA ILE A 469 -7.36 21.95 14.79
C ILE A 469 -6.38 22.03 15.96
N TYR A 470 -5.51 23.02 15.94
CA TYR A 470 -4.62 23.35 17.05
C TYR A 470 -5.38 24.05 18.18
N THR A 471 -4.88 23.95 19.41
CA THR A 471 -5.43 24.68 20.56
C THR A 471 -5.00 26.15 20.60
N GLN A 472 -4.02 26.54 19.79
CA GLN A 472 -3.49 27.90 19.68
C GLN A 472 -3.11 28.20 18.22
N PRO A 473 -3.08 29.47 17.80
CA PRO A 473 -2.57 29.86 16.49
C PRO A 473 -1.16 29.30 16.23
N ILE A 474 -0.92 28.87 14.99
CA ILE A 474 0.38 28.41 14.51
C ILE A 474 0.92 29.39 13.48
N SER A 475 2.23 29.43 13.28
CA SER A 475 2.84 30.38 12.36
C SER A 475 2.73 29.93 10.89
N THR A 476 2.62 30.87 9.95
CA THR A 476 2.51 30.56 8.52
C THR A 476 3.79 29.96 7.95
N ASP A 477 4.96 30.28 8.53
CA ASP A 477 6.24 29.68 8.13
C ASP A 477 6.30 28.19 8.49
N TYR A 478 5.64 27.76 9.59
CA TYR A 478 5.54 26.36 9.94
C TYR A 478 4.68 25.57 8.95
N ILE A 479 3.53 26.12 8.54
CA ILE A 479 2.65 25.50 7.53
C ILE A 479 3.39 25.39 6.18
N PHE A 480 4.11 26.45 5.78
CA PHE A 480 4.94 26.42 4.57
C PHE A 480 6.05 25.37 4.69
N PHE A 481 6.78 25.34 5.81
CA PHE A 481 7.79 24.31 6.07
C PHE A 481 7.19 22.90 5.90
N ARG A 482 6.03 22.61 6.49
CA ARG A 482 5.33 21.31 6.35
C ARG A 482 5.06 20.97 4.88
N ALA A 483 4.53 21.91 4.12
CA ALA A 483 4.28 21.75 2.69
C ALA A 483 5.56 21.41 1.89
N LEU A 484 6.66 22.13 2.13
CA LEU A 484 7.95 21.86 1.48
C LEU A 484 8.56 20.54 1.91
N PHE A 485 8.49 20.23 3.20
CA PHE A 485 9.03 19.00 3.76
C PHE A 485 8.35 17.78 3.13
N ILE A 486 7.01 17.75 3.08
CA ILE A 486 6.24 16.69 2.42
C ILE A 486 6.66 16.55 0.95
N PHE A 487 6.71 17.66 0.20
CA PHE A 487 7.16 17.65 -1.20
C PHE A 487 8.56 17.04 -1.38
N VAL A 488 9.52 17.45 -0.55
CA VAL A 488 10.91 16.96 -0.62
C VAL A 488 10.98 15.45 -0.34
N ILE A 489 10.28 14.98 0.67
CA ILE A 489 10.29 13.57 1.07
C ILE A 489 9.60 12.68 0.02
N GLU A 490 8.43 13.09 -0.47
CA GLU A 490 7.65 12.30 -1.44
C GLU A 490 8.32 12.27 -2.82
N GLN A 491 9.02 13.35 -3.20
CA GLN A 491 9.67 13.46 -4.51
C GLN A 491 11.15 13.07 -4.52
N TYR A 492 11.68 12.59 -3.40
CA TYR A 492 13.00 11.96 -3.40
C TYR A 492 12.93 10.57 -4.08
N PRO A 493 13.83 10.23 -5.03
CA PRO A 493 15.05 10.95 -5.42
C PRO A 493 14.90 11.90 -6.63
N TYR A 494 13.71 12.03 -7.24
CA TYR A 494 13.48 12.79 -8.48
C TYR A 494 13.92 14.26 -8.44
N ILE A 495 13.93 14.87 -7.26
CA ILE A 495 14.39 16.26 -7.05
C ILE A 495 15.91 16.42 -7.13
N LEU A 496 16.70 15.36 -6.91
CA LEU A 496 18.16 15.46 -6.85
C LEU A 496 18.74 15.88 -8.20
N ASP A 497 18.40 15.11 -9.24
CA ASP A 497 18.96 15.29 -10.58
C ASP A 497 18.36 16.51 -11.28
N ASN A 498 17.05 16.70 -11.16
CA ASN A 498 16.33 17.67 -11.98
C ASN A 498 16.30 19.09 -11.38
N LEU A 499 16.43 19.21 -10.05
CA LEU A 499 16.46 20.52 -9.37
C LEU A 499 17.85 20.86 -8.80
N SER A 500 18.88 20.03 -9.09
CA SER A 500 20.25 20.21 -8.58
C SER A 500 20.32 20.32 -7.05
N VAL A 501 19.45 19.58 -6.35
CA VAL A 501 19.40 19.57 -4.88
C VAL A 501 20.56 18.72 -4.34
N PRO A 502 21.41 19.24 -3.44
CA PRO A 502 22.48 18.44 -2.85
C PRO A 502 21.92 17.24 -2.07
N ALA A 503 22.28 16.03 -2.49
CA ALA A 503 21.82 14.77 -1.89
C ALA A 503 22.21 14.58 -0.40
N ASN A 504 23.03 15.46 0.17
CA ASN A 504 23.45 15.42 1.58
C ASN A 504 22.65 16.35 2.50
N ASN A 505 21.77 17.22 2.00
CA ASN A 505 21.20 18.24 2.90
C ASN A 505 19.84 18.81 2.47
N PHE A 506 18.77 18.08 2.76
CA PHE A 506 17.39 18.56 2.57
C PHE A 506 17.08 19.81 3.39
N ASP A 507 17.59 19.88 4.61
CA ASP A 507 17.34 21.02 5.50
C ASP A 507 17.89 22.33 4.90
N LYS A 508 19.11 22.32 4.37
CA LYS A 508 19.67 23.49 3.69
C LYS A 508 18.88 23.89 2.45
N PHE A 509 18.37 22.92 1.70
CA PHE A 509 17.52 23.19 0.55
C PHE A 509 16.20 23.85 0.98
N ILE A 510 15.51 23.27 1.97
CA ILE A 510 14.28 23.84 2.52
C ILE A 510 14.54 25.26 3.06
N VAL A 511 15.62 25.46 3.84
CA VAL A 511 16.00 26.77 4.37
C VAL A 511 16.29 27.78 3.26
N SER A 512 16.95 27.38 2.17
CA SER A 512 17.20 28.29 1.04
C SER A 512 15.90 28.75 0.38
N ILE A 513 14.91 27.87 0.21
CA ILE A 513 13.60 28.25 -0.33
C ILE A 513 12.84 29.11 0.66
N MET A 514 12.82 28.74 1.94
CA MET A 514 12.11 29.47 2.99
C MET A 514 12.62 30.92 3.10
N LYS A 515 13.93 31.16 2.94
CA LYS A 515 14.52 32.51 2.95
C LYS A 515 14.03 33.44 1.86
N GLU A 516 13.63 32.90 0.70
CA GLU A 516 13.06 33.70 -0.40
C GLU A 516 11.68 34.27 -0.04
N PHE A 517 10.95 33.62 0.88
CA PHE A 517 9.60 34.02 1.30
C PHE A 517 9.55 34.63 2.71
N TYR A 518 10.49 34.26 3.57
CA TYR A 518 10.67 34.73 4.93
C TYR A 518 12.14 35.13 5.11
N PRO A 519 12.53 36.38 4.78
CA PRO A 519 13.95 36.78 4.76
C PRO A 519 14.70 36.58 6.08
N GLN A 520 14.00 36.61 7.21
CA GLN A 520 14.55 36.36 8.55
C GLN A 520 14.70 34.87 8.91
N TYR A 521 14.23 33.94 8.06
CA TYR A 521 14.29 32.50 8.31
C TYR A 521 15.72 31.97 8.34
N ASP A 522 16.06 31.23 9.39
CA ASP A 522 17.38 30.65 9.61
C ASP A 522 17.30 29.18 10.04
N MET A 523 18.46 28.57 10.27
CA MET A 523 18.53 27.18 10.72
C MET A 523 17.87 26.98 12.09
N LYS A 524 17.93 27.96 12.98
CA LYS A 524 17.33 27.86 14.32
C LYS A 524 15.81 27.85 14.25
N ARG A 525 15.20 28.67 13.37
CA ARG A 525 13.76 28.62 13.09
C ARG A 525 13.38 27.30 12.43
N HIS A 526 14.19 26.82 11.48
CA HIS A 526 13.99 25.53 10.82
C HIS A 526 13.95 24.36 11.79
N GLU A 527 14.90 24.29 12.71
CA GLU A 527 14.96 23.24 13.74
C GLU A 527 13.72 23.27 14.65
N ARG A 528 13.18 24.45 14.98
CA ARG A 528 11.92 24.55 15.73
C ARG A 528 10.71 24.06 14.93
N ASN A 529 10.64 24.39 13.63
CA ASN A 529 9.57 23.89 12.76
C ASN A 529 9.67 22.36 12.58
N ARG A 530 10.89 21.81 12.42
CA ARG A 530 11.12 20.35 12.43
C ARG A 530 10.64 19.74 13.74
N LYS A 531 11.03 20.29 14.89
CA LYS A 531 10.62 19.77 16.20
C LYS A 531 9.10 19.83 16.40
N ARG A 532 8.46 20.92 15.99
CA ARG A 532 6.99 21.05 16.05
C ARG A 532 6.29 20.01 15.17
N GLU A 533 6.83 19.73 13.98
CA GLU A 533 6.34 18.66 13.12
C GLU A 533 6.54 17.27 13.73
N GLU A 534 7.70 17.00 14.34
CA GLU A 534 7.94 15.77 15.10
C GLU A 534 6.92 15.62 16.23
N GLU A 535 6.64 16.68 16.98
CA GLU A 535 5.63 16.69 18.05
C GLU A 535 4.23 16.41 17.49
N PHE A 536 3.83 17.03 16.38
CA PHE A 536 2.55 16.79 15.72
C PHE A 536 2.41 15.33 15.29
N GLU A 537 3.35 14.82 14.50
CA GLU A 537 3.32 13.43 14.00
C GLU A 537 3.42 12.42 15.15
N SER A 538 4.11 12.76 16.24
CA SER A 538 4.18 11.92 17.45
C SER A 538 2.85 11.84 18.18
N VAL A 539 2.11 12.94 18.30
CA VAL A 539 0.78 12.92 18.90
C VAL A 539 -0.22 12.17 18.02
N VAL A 540 -0.16 12.37 16.70
CA VAL A 540 -1.05 11.71 15.74
C VAL A 540 -0.80 10.19 15.71
N SER A 541 0.46 9.77 15.57
CA SER A 541 0.84 8.35 15.52
C SER A 541 0.81 7.68 16.89
N GLY A 542 1.03 8.47 17.94
CA GLY A 542 1.30 8.05 19.31
C GLY A 542 2.77 7.72 19.56
N ASN A 543 3.57 7.49 18.52
CA ASN A 543 4.96 7.03 18.64
C ASN A 543 5.92 8.22 18.70
N ASP A 544 7.12 8.05 19.27
CA ASP A 544 8.14 9.10 19.19
C ASP A 544 8.68 9.17 17.76
N ILE A 545 8.27 10.19 17.01
CA ILE A 545 8.63 10.38 15.61
C ILE A 545 9.84 11.30 15.50
N LYS A 546 10.83 10.84 14.74
CA LYS A 546 11.92 11.67 14.23
C LYS A 546 11.79 11.84 12.74
N LEU A 547 11.84 13.09 12.28
CA LEU A 547 11.76 13.37 10.86
C LEU A 547 13.01 12.84 10.16
N PRO A 548 12.87 12.12 9.03
CA PRO A 548 14.00 11.53 8.36
C PRO A 548 14.98 12.58 7.85
N GLU A 549 16.27 12.31 8.00
CA GLU A 549 17.36 13.12 7.47
C GLU A 549 17.79 12.62 6.09
N ALA A 550 18.48 13.46 5.30
CA ALA A 550 18.95 13.09 3.96
C ALA A 550 19.78 11.78 3.95
N GLU A 551 20.52 11.48 5.02
CA GLU A 551 21.30 10.24 5.15
C GLU A 551 20.44 8.97 5.18
N HIS A 552 19.23 9.04 5.73
CA HIS A 552 18.29 7.90 5.73
C HIS A 552 17.91 7.48 4.31
N PHE A 553 17.92 8.43 3.37
CA PHE A 553 17.58 8.19 1.98
C PHE A 553 18.78 7.74 1.13
N ARG A 554 20.01 7.97 1.58
CA ARG A 554 21.23 7.47 0.91
C ARG A 554 21.39 5.96 1.08
N LEU A 555 21.25 5.49 2.31
CA LEU A 555 21.42 4.07 2.65
C LEU A 555 20.33 3.17 2.06
N ALA A 556 19.12 3.72 1.86
CA ALA A 556 17.97 2.96 1.36
C ALA A 556 17.74 3.06 -0.16
N LYS A 557 18.35 4.04 -0.86
CA LYS A 557 17.90 4.41 -2.22
C LYS A 557 18.98 5.00 -3.14
N ASP A 558 20.28 4.92 -2.83
CA ASP A 558 21.30 5.52 -3.72
C ASP A 558 21.49 4.71 -5.02
N PRO A 559 21.05 5.22 -6.19
CA PRO A 559 21.24 4.56 -7.47
C PRO A 559 22.72 4.53 -7.87
N ILE A 560 23.57 5.40 -7.30
CA ILE A 560 25.02 5.45 -7.56
C ILE A 560 25.69 4.29 -6.84
N SER A 561 25.46 4.10 -5.54
CA SER A 561 25.93 2.92 -4.81
C SER A 561 25.44 1.60 -5.44
N GLN A 562 24.16 1.51 -5.85
CA GLN A 562 23.65 0.34 -6.56
C GLN A 562 24.25 0.15 -7.97
N LYS A 563 24.53 1.24 -8.70
CA LYS A 563 25.23 1.20 -9.99
C LYS A 563 26.68 0.79 -9.80
N ASP A 564 27.36 1.27 -8.76
CA ASP A 564 28.74 0.91 -8.46
C ASP A 564 28.83 -0.56 -8.03
N GLU A 565 27.87 -1.08 -7.25
CA GLU A 565 27.76 -2.50 -6.95
C GLU A 565 27.48 -3.35 -8.20
N GLN A 566 26.58 -2.91 -9.09
CA GLN A 566 26.30 -3.60 -10.35
C GLN A 566 27.50 -3.54 -11.31
N ILE A 567 28.17 -2.40 -11.43
CA ILE A 567 29.39 -2.22 -12.22
C ILE A 567 30.47 -3.11 -11.63
N ASN A 568 30.68 -3.11 -10.33
CA ASN A 568 31.67 -3.96 -9.67
C ASN A 568 31.34 -5.45 -9.84
N SER A 569 30.07 -5.84 -9.79
CA SER A 569 29.60 -7.20 -10.07
C SER A 569 29.87 -7.60 -11.52
N ILE A 570 29.57 -6.73 -12.49
CA ILE A 570 29.85 -6.96 -13.91
C ILE A 570 31.35 -7.04 -14.15
N LEU A 571 32.14 -6.07 -13.64
CA LEU A 571 33.59 -6.01 -13.79
C LEU A 571 34.29 -7.24 -13.17
N ASN A 572 33.74 -7.79 -12.09
CA ASN A 572 34.26 -9.00 -11.44
C ASN A 572 33.66 -10.31 -11.97
N SER A 573 32.66 -10.26 -12.84
CA SER A 573 32.09 -11.45 -13.45
C SER A 573 33.11 -12.17 -14.34
N TRP A 574 33.05 -13.51 -14.33
CA TRP A 574 33.91 -14.36 -15.17
C TRP A 574 33.76 -14.03 -16.67
N SER A 575 32.53 -13.75 -17.12
CA SER A 575 32.25 -13.36 -18.51
C SER A 575 32.96 -12.05 -18.89
N TRP A 576 32.93 -11.05 -18.02
CA TRP A 576 33.61 -9.77 -18.29
C TRP A 576 35.12 -9.90 -18.30
N ARG A 577 35.70 -10.66 -17.36
CA ARG A 577 37.15 -10.93 -17.30
C ARG A 577 37.66 -11.64 -18.56
N ILE A 578 36.88 -12.57 -19.13
CA ILE A 578 37.23 -13.28 -20.36
C ILE A 578 37.05 -12.39 -21.60
N THR A 579 35.97 -11.61 -21.65
CA THR A 579 35.62 -10.85 -22.88
C THR A 579 36.26 -9.47 -22.97
N SER A 580 36.77 -8.91 -21.87
CA SER A 580 37.40 -7.58 -21.83
C SER A 580 38.64 -7.48 -22.74
N PRO A 581 39.62 -8.42 -22.70
CA PRO A 581 40.77 -8.39 -23.62
C PRO A 581 40.36 -8.50 -25.09
N LEU A 582 39.35 -9.32 -25.40
CA LEU A 582 38.83 -9.52 -26.75
C LEU A 582 38.14 -8.26 -27.30
N ARG A 583 37.40 -7.52 -26.46
CA ARG A 583 36.79 -6.24 -26.85
C ARG A 583 37.83 -5.15 -27.08
N TRP A 584 38.90 -5.14 -26.28
CA TRP A 584 40.02 -4.23 -26.49
C TRP A 584 40.74 -4.53 -27.83
N LEU A 585 41.01 -5.80 -28.12
CA LEU A 585 41.57 -6.23 -29.40
C LEU A 585 40.66 -5.86 -30.57
N TYR A 586 39.35 -6.12 -30.46
CA TYR A 586 38.37 -5.75 -31.48
C TYR A 586 38.32 -4.23 -31.72
N ARG A 587 38.29 -3.41 -30.66
CA ARG A 587 38.29 -1.94 -30.80
C ARG A 587 39.54 -1.41 -31.48
N ASN A 588 40.71 -1.96 -31.16
CA ASN A 588 41.97 -1.56 -31.80
C ASN A 588 42.04 -2.06 -33.24
N TYR A 589 41.56 -3.27 -33.51
CA TYR A 589 41.46 -3.80 -34.88
C TYR A 589 40.49 -2.96 -35.73
N SER A 590 39.31 -2.61 -35.22
CA SER A 590 38.35 -1.74 -35.90
C SER A 590 38.91 -0.33 -36.14
N ARG A 591 39.66 0.24 -35.19
CA ARG A 591 40.38 1.51 -35.38
C ARG A 591 41.47 1.42 -36.43
N ALA A 592 42.28 0.36 -36.42
CA ALA A 592 43.33 0.13 -37.41
C ALA A 592 42.75 -0.08 -38.81
N LYS A 593 41.64 -0.84 -38.92
CA LYS A 593 40.90 -1.06 -40.17
C LYS A 593 40.31 0.25 -40.71
N SER A 594 39.69 1.06 -39.86
CA SER A 594 39.21 2.39 -40.23
C SER A 594 40.34 3.33 -40.68
N LEU A 595 41.53 3.24 -40.09
CA LEU A 595 42.69 4.02 -40.51
C LEU A 595 43.22 3.56 -41.88
N LEU A 596 43.28 2.24 -42.10
CA LEU A 596 43.70 1.63 -43.37
C LEU A 596 42.72 1.90 -44.51
N GLU A 597 41.42 1.93 -44.22
CA GLU A 597 40.38 2.30 -45.20
C GLU A 597 40.48 3.79 -45.58
N ARG A 598 40.80 4.68 -44.62
CA ARG A 598 41.07 6.10 -44.91
C ARG A 598 42.35 6.32 -45.71
N LEU A 599 43.38 5.50 -45.50
CA LEU A 599 44.64 5.55 -46.26
C LEU A 599 44.52 4.94 -47.67
N ARG A 600 43.44 4.20 -47.98
CA ARG A 600 43.13 3.70 -49.33
C ARG A 600 42.25 4.64 -50.16
N CYS A 601 41.66 5.66 -49.52
CA CYS A 601 40.83 6.67 -50.17
C CYS A 601 41.58 8.00 -50.43
N ASN A 602 42.85 8.08 -50.05
CA ASN A 602 43.83 9.08 -50.47
C ASN A 602 44.87 8.39 -51.36
#